data_AF-A0A1G2W9X7-F1
#
_entry.id   AF-A0A1G2W9X7-F1
#
_cell.length_a   1.000
_cell.length_b   1.000
_cell.length_c   1.000
_cell.angle_alpha   90.00
_cell.angle_beta   90.00
_cell.angle_gamma   90.00
#
_symmetry.space_group_name_H-M   'P 1'
#
loop_
_entity.id
_entity.type
_entity.pdbx_description
1 polymer ?
#
loop_
_entity_poly.entity_id
_entity_poly.type
_entity_poly.pdbx_seq_one_letter_code
_entity_poly.pdbx_strand_id
1 'polypeptide(L)'
;MRRLALPLPSEDQVMRLGAALTGMVLSASAALAADLAQEHMRTLGVICGASPHPHCGWCFGAVGLGLAGLTAFVVALRPRMLSKLRFVPDQGRA
;
A
#
# COMPACT_ATOMS: atom_id res chain seq x y z
N MET A 1 -26.51 -5.09 -32.52
CA MET A 1 -25.51 -5.65 -31.59
C MET A 1 -24.49 -4.56 -31.26
N ARG A 2 -24.57 -3.94 -30.07
CA ARG A 2 -23.65 -2.86 -29.64
C ARG A 2 -22.42 -3.52 -28.99
N ARG A 3 -21.27 -3.50 -29.66
CA ARG A 3 -20.01 -3.93 -29.04
C ARG A 3 -19.61 -2.88 -28.01
N LEU A 4 -19.71 -3.22 -26.73
CA LEU A 4 -19.06 -2.47 -25.65
C LEU A 4 -17.55 -2.68 -25.80
N ALA A 5 -16.88 -1.75 -26.49
CA ALA A 5 -15.43 -1.64 -26.42
C ALA A 5 -15.09 -1.04 -25.06
N LEU A 6 -14.76 -1.90 -24.08
CA LEU A 6 -14.22 -1.45 -22.81
C LEU A 6 -12.86 -0.81 -23.08
N PRO A 7 -12.65 0.48 -22.73
CA PRO A 7 -11.35 1.10 -22.88
C PRO A 7 -10.33 0.33 -22.04
N LEU A 8 -9.19 -0.02 -22.65
CA LEU A 8 -8.09 -0.65 -21.93
C LEU A 8 -7.63 0.27 -20.79
N PRO A 9 -7.36 -0.28 -19.59
CA PRO A 9 -6.91 0.52 -18.46
C PRO A 9 -5.58 1.21 -18.80
N SER A 10 -5.42 2.47 -18.39
CA SER A 10 -4.16 3.19 -18.58
C SER A 10 -3.04 2.56 -17.74
N GLU A 11 -1.79 2.71 -18.14
CA GLU A 11 -0.62 2.23 -17.39
C GLU A 11 -0.65 2.68 -15.92
N ASP A 12 -1.02 3.94 -15.67
CA ASP A 12 -1.22 4.48 -14.32
C ASP A 12 -2.31 3.74 -13.53
N GLN A 13 -3.42 3.31 -14.17
CA GLN A 13 -4.44 2.51 -13.51
C GLN A 13 -3.89 1.14 -13.09
N VAL A 14 -3.11 0.50 -13.96
CA VAL A 14 -2.49 -0.80 -13.67
C VAL A 14 -1.48 -0.68 -12.53
N MET A 15 -0.61 0.34 -12.56
CA MET A 15 0.38 0.58 -11.50
C MET A 15 -0.28 0.88 -10.15
N ARG A 16 -1.35 1.67 -10.12
CA ARG A 16 -2.08 1.98 -8.88
C ARG A 16 -2.83 0.76 -8.34
N LEU A 17 -3.39 -0.06 -9.21
CA LEU A 17 -3.98 -1.34 -8.80
C LEU A 17 -2.92 -2.28 -8.23
N GLY A 18 -1.76 -2.39 -8.88
CA GLY A 18 -0.62 -3.16 -8.37
C GLY A 18 -0.18 -2.67 -6.99
N ALA A 19 -0.03 -1.36 -6.81
CA ALA A 19 0.30 -0.77 -5.52
C ALA A 19 -0.76 -1.08 -4.44
N ALA A 20 -2.06 -1.05 -4.79
CA ALA A 20 -3.13 -1.40 -3.87
C ALA A 20 -3.07 -2.87 -3.44
N LEU A 21 -2.88 -3.79 -4.39
CA LEU A 21 -2.74 -5.22 -4.13
C LEU A 21 -1.52 -5.50 -3.23
N THR A 22 -0.37 -4.90 -3.56
CA THR A 22 0.84 -5.00 -2.75
C THR A 22 0.61 -4.46 -1.33
N GLY A 23 -0.06 -3.31 -1.20
CA GLY A 23 -0.44 -2.75 0.10
C GLY A 23 -1.27 -3.73 0.93
N MET A 24 -2.28 -4.37 0.33
CA MET A 24 -3.10 -5.37 1.01
C MET A 24 -2.29 -6.59 1.47
N VAL A 25 -1.43 -7.13 0.62
CA VAL A 25 -0.59 -8.30 0.97
C VAL A 25 0.35 -7.96 2.12
N LEU A 26 1.00 -6.79 2.07
CA LEU A 26 1.91 -6.35 3.13
C LEU A 26 1.17 -6.10 4.45
N SER A 27 0.01 -5.46 4.42
CA SER A 27 -0.81 -5.26 5.62
C SER A 27 -1.34 -6.57 6.21
N ALA A 28 -1.77 -7.52 5.37
CA ALA A 28 -2.16 -8.86 5.84
C ALA A 28 -0.98 -9.61 6.48
N SER A 29 0.21 -9.50 5.87
CA SER A 29 1.44 -10.09 6.41
C SER A 29 1.84 -9.44 7.74
N ALA A 30 1.63 -8.13 7.89
CA ALA A 30 1.85 -7.40 9.14
C ALA A 30 0.93 -7.90 10.26
N ALA A 31 -0.36 -8.14 9.95
CA ALA A 31 -1.32 -8.70 10.90
C ALA A 31 -0.91 -10.10 11.36
N LEU A 32 -0.54 -10.98 10.43
CA LEU A 32 -0.03 -12.32 10.75
C LEU A 32 1.22 -12.26 11.64
N ALA A 33 2.16 -11.34 11.35
CA ALA A 33 3.33 -11.16 12.19
C ALA A 33 2.97 -10.65 13.60
N ALA A 34 1.97 -9.77 13.72
CA ALA A 34 1.47 -9.31 15.01
C ALA A 34 0.85 -10.46 15.82
N ASP A 35 0.05 -11.31 15.19
CA ASP A 35 -0.55 -12.48 15.84
C ASP A 35 0.53 -13.44 16.36
N LEU A 36 1.55 -13.73 15.54
CA LEU A 36 2.69 -14.57 15.95
C LEU A 36 3.48 -13.94 17.10
N ALA A 37 3.68 -12.63 17.09
CA ALA A 37 4.32 -11.92 18.20
C ALA A 37 3.49 -12.02 19.49
N GLN A 38 2.16 -11.90 19.40
CA GLN A 38 1.26 -12.03 20.54
C GLN A 38 1.26 -13.44 21.13
N GLU A 39 1.20 -14.46 20.28
CA GLU A 39 1.27 -15.85 20.71
C GLU A 39 2.62 -16.16 21.38
N HIS A 40 3.71 -15.62 20.83
CA HIS A 40 5.02 -15.73 21.45
C HIS A 40 5.08 -15.07 22.84
N MET A 41 4.53 -13.86 22.99
CA MET A 41 4.47 -13.18 24.28
C MET A 41 3.61 -13.96 25.30
N ARG A 42 2.49 -14.54 24.87
CA ARG A 42 1.63 -15.39 25.72
C ARG A 42 2.34 -16.65 26.19
N THR A 43 3.04 -17.33 25.30
CA THR A 43 3.75 -18.59 25.62
C THR A 43 4.90 -18.38 26.58
N LEU A 44 5.62 -17.26 26.47
CA LEU A 44 6.68 -16.90 27.41
C LEU A 44 6.18 -16.21 28.68
N GLY A 45 4.94 -15.71 28.68
CA GLY A 45 4.38 -14.91 29.79
C GLY A 45 5.02 -13.53 29.95
N VAL A 46 5.68 -13.01 28.92
CA VAL A 46 6.44 -11.75 28.95
C VAL A 46 6.14 -10.89 27.73
N ILE A 47 6.18 -9.57 27.91
CA ILE A 47 5.97 -8.61 26.82
C ILE A 47 7.32 -8.31 26.16
N CYS A 48 7.39 -8.48 24.83
CA CYS A 48 8.55 -8.12 24.03
C CYS A 48 8.87 -6.62 24.18
N GLY A 49 10.12 -6.29 24.50
CA GLY A 49 10.58 -4.92 24.71
C GLY A 49 10.60 -4.47 26.18
N ALA A 50 10.08 -5.26 27.12
CA ALA A 50 10.26 -5.04 28.55
C ALA A 50 11.58 -5.67 29.02
N SER A 51 12.55 -4.87 29.48
CA SER A 51 13.86 -5.38 29.94
C SER A 51 13.69 -6.47 31.02
N PRO A 52 14.33 -7.66 30.88
CA PRO A 52 15.44 -8.01 29.98
C PRO A 52 15.04 -8.59 28.60
N HIS A 53 13.76 -8.58 28.22
CA HIS A 53 13.25 -9.22 27.01
C HIS A 53 13.29 -8.28 25.79
N PRO A 54 14.20 -8.47 24.81
CA PRO A 54 14.28 -7.64 23.61
C PRO A 54 13.05 -7.82 22.70
N HIS A 55 12.88 -6.92 21.73
CA HIS A 55 11.88 -7.11 20.67
C HIS A 55 12.21 -8.33 19.82
N CYS A 56 11.19 -9.16 19.54
CA CYS A 56 11.34 -10.32 18.67
C CYS A 56 11.22 -9.95 17.19
N GLY A 57 11.67 -10.84 16.31
CA GLY A 57 11.61 -10.62 14.85
C GLY A 57 10.19 -10.36 14.34
N TRP A 58 9.17 -10.98 14.94
CA TRP A 58 7.78 -10.75 14.57
C TRP A 58 7.29 -9.33 14.90
N CYS A 59 7.74 -8.72 16.00
CA CYS A 59 7.44 -7.32 16.30
C CYS A 59 7.99 -6.38 15.22
N PHE A 60 9.26 -6.59 14.82
CA PHE A 60 9.87 -5.81 13.74
C PHE A 60 9.19 -6.06 12.40
N GLY A 61 8.84 -7.32 12.11
CA GLY A 61 8.10 -7.70 10.91
C GLY A 61 6.74 -7.01 10.83
N ALA A 62 5.96 -7.04 11.91
CA ALA A 62 4.64 -6.40 11.97
C ALA A 62 4.74 -4.89 11.67
N VAL A 63 5.67 -4.18 12.31
CA VAL A 63 5.84 -2.74 12.09
C VAL A 63 6.37 -2.45 10.69
N GLY A 64 7.41 -3.16 10.25
CA GLY A 64 8.03 -2.93 8.94
C GLY A 64 7.07 -3.19 7.79
N LEU A 65 6.36 -4.32 7.82
CA LEU A 65 5.35 -4.67 6.82
C LEU A 65 4.14 -3.73 6.87
N GLY A 66 3.71 -3.31 8.06
CA GLY A 66 2.63 -2.35 8.22
C GLY A 66 2.97 -1.00 7.58
N LEU A 67 4.18 -0.49 7.82
CA LEU A 67 4.67 0.74 7.20
C LEU A 67 4.82 0.60 5.68
N ALA A 68 5.36 -0.51 5.20
CA ALA A 68 5.49 -0.77 3.77
C ALA A 68 4.12 -0.89 3.07
N GLY A 69 3.13 -1.50 3.73
CA GLY A 69 1.75 -1.56 3.23
C GLY A 69 1.12 -0.18 3.15
N LEU A 70 1.31 0.64 4.18
CA LEU A 70 0.79 2.02 4.22
C LEU A 70 1.37 2.88 3.09
N THR A 71 2.69 2.81 2.84
CA THR A 71 3.30 3.57 1.74
C THR A 71 2.80 3.12 0.38
N ALA A 72 2.57 1.81 0.17
CA ALA A 72 1.95 1.30 -1.04
C ALA A 72 0.52 1.85 -1.24
N PHE A 73 -0.28 1.93 -0.17
CA PHE A 73 -1.61 2.55 -0.25
C PHE A 73 -1.57 4.05 -0.52
N VAL A 74 -0.60 4.79 0.04
CA VAL A 74 -0.42 6.21 -0.29
C VAL A 74 -0.20 6.39 -1.79
N VAL A 75 0.62 5.54 -2.42
CA VAL A 75 0.82 5.56 -3.87
C VAL A 75 -0.46 5.21 -4.62
N ALA A 76 -1.15 4.14 -4.20
CA ALA A 76 -2.39 3.70 -4.83
C ALA A 76 -3.50 4.76 -4.77
N LEU A 77 -3.63 5.48 -3.66
CA LEU A 77 -4.71 6.42 -3.38
C LEU A 77 -4.39 7.88 -3.74
N ARG A 78 -3.15 8.18 -4.17
CA ARG A 78 -2.74 9.54 -4.52
C ARG A 78 -3.68 10.19 -5.55
N PRO A 79 -4.14 11.44 -5.37
CA PRO A 79 -5.00 12.10 -6.34
C PRO A 79 -4.26 12.27 -7.68
N ARG A 80 -4.92 11.96 -8.80
CA ARG A 80 -4.43 12.34 -10.13
C ARG A 80 -4.53 13.85 -10.21
N MET A 81 -3.41 14.57 -10.14
CA MET A 81 -3.45 15.99 -10.48
C MET A 81 -3.95 16.11 -11.92
N LEU A 82 -5.12 16.72 -12.06
CA LEU A 82 -5.74 17.03 -13.33
C LEU A 82 -4.75 17.84 -14.17
N SER A 83 -4.17 17.20 -15.19
CA SER A 83 -3.60 17.83 -16.36
C SER A 83 -4.71 18.57 -17.13
N LYS A 84 -5.33 19.56 -16.51
CA LYS A 84 -6.17 20.58 -17.14
C LYS A 84 -5.30 21.78 -17.54
N LEU A 85 -4.12 21.53 -18.09
CA LEU A 85 -3.51 22.50 -18.99
C LEU A 85 -3.91 22.07 -20.40
N ARG A 86 -5.15 22.43 -20.74
CA ARG A 86 -5.63 22.39 -22.12
C ARG A 86 -4.77 23.43 -22.86
N PHE A 87 -3.75 22.97 -23.58
CA PHE A 87 -3.08 23.78 -24.59
C PHE A 87 -4.17 24.19 -25.59
N VAL A 88 -4.66 25.41 -25.47
CA VAL A 88 -5.42 26.06 -26.53
C VAL A 88 -4.36 26.58 -27.49
N PRO A 89 -4.14 25.96 -28.67
CA PRO A 89 -3.30 26.58 -29.67
C PRO A 89 -3.94 27.93 -30.04
N ASP A 90 -3.16 29.00 -29.93
CA ASP A 90 -3.53 30.33 -30.43
C ASP A 90 -3.68 30.23 -31.95
N GLN A 91 -4.91 29.99 -32.42
CA GLN A 91 -5.23 30.08 -33.83
C GLN A 91 -5.30 31.56 -34.22
N GLY A 92 -4.20 32.06 -34.76
CA GLY A 92 -4.19 33.12 -35.75
C GLY A 92 -4.53 34.52 -35.26
N ARG A 93 -3.50 35.35 -35.11
CA ARG A 93 -3.59 36.75 -35.54
C ARG A 93 -2.56 36.99 -36.65
N ALA A 94 -3.10 37.16 -37.85
CA ALA A 94 -2.46 37.81 -38.98
C ALA A 94 -2.45 39.34 -38.75
#